data_AF-C9QI08-F1
#
_entry.id   AF-C9QI08-F1
#
_cell.length_a   1.000
_cell.length_b   1.000
_cell.length_c   1.000
_cell.angle_alpha   90.00
_cell.angle_beta   90.00
_cell.angle_gamma   90.00
#
_symmetry.space_group_name_H-M   'P 1'
#
loop_
_entity.id
_entity.type
_entity.pdbx_description
1 polymer ?
#
loop_
_entity_poly.entity_id
_entity_poly.type
_entity_poly.pdbx_seq_one_letter_code
_entity_poly.pdbx_strand_id
1 'polypeptide(L)'
;MRLIGLISLIICFSVFGNESRDNSDLTQFDQPFLIGDWYLVNPNPEESQENFLAIKLTLDSNYSFKIDIQKRDYSVDHWEGLYTASDDTLILGLNTSEPQIYEYSANHNLLNLNGVVFTKALSNSLAGMWSSAKLGGDDLSASEVHQLDLILQPDFVFMFRVSNDDGAEAIHRGVYYTEGEHLVLLYENGEHETKYTLNSDTLTLEMEQGAMYAVLNRIR
;
A
#
# COMPACT_ATOMS: atom_id res chain seq x y z
N MET A 1 -15.97 55.54 43.47
CA MET A 1 -17.08 54.88 42.75
C MET A 1 -16.57 54.55 41.35
N ARG A 2 -15.83 53.44 41.18
CA ARG A 2 -16.31 52.15 40.62
C ARG A 2 -17.24 52.32 39.42
N LEU A 3 -16.67 52.32 38.22
CA LEU A 3 -17.39 51.97 36.99
C LEU A 3 -16.78 50.66 36.45
N ILE A 4 -17.59 49.62 36.55
CA ILE A 4 -17.37 48.26 36.07
C ILE A 4 -17.95 48.24 34.65
N GLY A 5 -17.21 47.71 33.68
CA GLY A 5 -17.68 47.49 32.32
C GLY A 5 -16.84 46.40 31.67
N LEU A 6 -17.16 45.16 32.03
CA LEU A 6 -16.52 43.92 31.59
C LEU A 6 -16.65 43.77 30.06
N ILE A 7 -15.53 43.75 29.34
CA ILE A 7 -15.47 43.31 27.94
C ILE A 7 -15.39 41.78 27.96
N SER A 8 -16.50 41.13 27.60
CA SER A 8 -16.54 39.67 27.43
C SER A 8 -15.94 39.32 26.07
N LEU A 9 -14.75 38.74 26.10
CA LEU A 9 -14.05 38.19 24.94
C LEU A 9 -14.64 36.80 24.64
N ILE A 10 -15.50 36.70 23.62
CA ILE A 10 -15.94 35.41 23.10
C ILE A 10 -14.80 34.86 22.24
N ILE A 11 -13.96 34.02 22.84
CA ILE A 11 -13.00 33.19 22.13
C ILE A 11 -13.82 32.01 21.57
N CYS A 12 -14.16 32.07 20.29
CA CYS A 12 -14.63 30.90 19.56
C CYS A 12 -13.43 29.96 19.36
N PHE A 13 -13.27 28.99 20.27
CA PHE A 13 -12.44 27.82 20.00
C PHE A 13 -13.13 26.99 18.92
N SER A 14 -12.72 27.17 17.67
CA SER A 14 -12.95 26.16 16.64
C SER A 14 -12.07 24.96 17.00
N VAL A 15 -12.68 23.99 17.68
CA VAL A 15 -12.15 22.64 17.78
C VAL A 15 -12.19 22.09 16.36
N PHE A 16 -11.05 22.16 15.66
CA PHE A 16 -10.83 21.30 14.49
C PHE A 16 -10.77 19.87 15.04
N GLY A 17 -11.91 19.18 14.96
CA GLY A 17 -11.93 17.74 15.07
C GLY A 17 -11.09 17.22 13.92
N ASN A 18 -9.90 16.74 14.21
CA ASN A 18 -9.18 15.87 13.30
C ASN A 18 -9.99 14.58 13.29
N GLU A 19 -10.92 14.43 12.34
CA GLU A 19 -11.45 13.10 12.03
C GLU A 19 -10.24 12.28 11.63
N SER A 20 -9.78 11.41 12.53
CA SER A 20 -8.89 10.33 12.14
C SER A 20 -9.69 9.52 11.13
N ARG A 21 -9.43 9.72 9.83
CA ARG A 21 -9.87 8.78 8.81
C ARG A 21 -9.29 7.44 9.20
N ASP A 22 -10.15 6.55 9.66
CA ASP A 22 -9.80 5.16 9.89
C ASP A 22 -9.62 4.54 8.50
N ASN A 23 -8.42 4.72 7.93
CA ASN A 23 -8.03 4.17 6.62
C ASN A 23 -7.70 2.67 6.71
N SER A 24 -8.45 1.94 7.53
CA SER A 24 -8.39 0.49 7.59
C SER A 24 -8.97 -0.18 6.34
N ASP A 25 -9.72 0.56 5.53
CA ASP A 25 -10.22 0.16 4.22
C ASP A 25 -9.35 0.80 3.12
N LEU A 26 -8.50 -0.03 2.50
CA LEU A 26 -7.56 0.41 1.46
C LEU A 26 -8.25 0.68 0.13
N THR A 27 -9.47 0.16 -0.06
CA THR A 27 -10.28 0.40 -1.26
C THR A 27 -10.69 1.86 -1.42
N GLN A 28 -10.75 2.61 -0.32
CA GLN A 28 -11.08 4.05 -0.32
C GLN A 28 -9.86 4.95 -0.57
N PHE A 29 -8.66 4.38 -0.75
CA PHE A 29 -7.46 5.17 -0.95
C PHE A 29 -7.34 5.66 -2.41
N ASP A 30 -7.32 6.98 -2.60
CA ASP A 30 -7.40 7.60 -3.92
C ASP A 30 -6.18 7.31 -4.84
N GLN A 31 -5.00 7.01 -4.27
CA GLN A 31 -3.75 6.81 -5.02
C GLN A 31 -3.07 5.47 -4.72
N PRO A 32 -3.71 4.31 -4.95
CA PRO A 32 -3.23 3.00 -4.47
C PRO A 32 -1.83 2.64 -4.98
N PHE A 33 -1.45 3.16 -6.16
CA PHE A 33 -0.12 2.93 -6.69
C PHE A 33 1.01 3.60 -5.90
N LEU A 34 0.74 4.62 -5.08
CA LEU A 34 1.75 5.24 -4.22
C LEU A 34 2.12 4.39 -3.01
N ILE A 35 1.20 3.57 -2.50
CA ILE A 35 1.40 2.82 -1.25
C ILE A 35 2.57 1.83 -1.42
N GLY A 36 3.50 1.85 -0.47
CA GLY A 36 4.57 0.87 -0.34
C GLY A 36 5.96 1.49 -0.15
N ASP A 37 6.95 0.59 -0.22
CA ASP A 37 8.36 0.93 -0.13
C ASP A 37 8.94 1.15 -1.54
N TRP A 38 9.60 2.28 -1.75
CA TRP A 38 10.21 2.72 -3.00
C TRP A 38 11.70 2.91 -2.83
N TYR A 39 12.50 2.36 -3.73
CA TYR A 39 13.95 2.38 -3.65
C TYR A 39 14.57 3.09 -4.84
N LEU A 40 15.53 3.97 -4.54
CA LEU A 40 16.49 4.50 -5.50
C LEU A 40 17.88 4.04 -5.06
N VAL A 41 18.52 3.22 -5.88
CA VAL A 41 19.88 2.74 -5.62
C VAL A 41 20.86 3.52 -6.49
N ASN A 42 21.93 4.03 -5.89
CA ASN A 42 23.01 4.63 -6.66
C ASN A 42 23.79 3.51 -7.37
N PRO A 43 23.80 3.45 -8.71
CA PRO A 43 24.47 2.37 -9.43
C PRO A 43 26.00 2.45 -9.30
N ASN A 44 26.55 3.64 -9.07
CA ASN A 44 27.99 3.90 -9.01
C ASN A 44 28.32 4.80 -7.81
N PRO A 45 28.16 4.31 -6.57
CA PRO A 45 28.30 5.14 -5.36
C PRO A 45 29.71 5.72 -5.19
N GLU A 46 30.75 5.02 -5.62
CA GLU A 46 32.14 5.47 -5.50
C GLU A 46 32.50 6.61 -6.47
N GLU A 47 31.86 6.64 -7.65
CA GLU A 47 32.16 7.59 -8.73
C GLU A 47 31.19 8.77 -8.78
N SER A 48 30.00 8.62 -8.18
CA SER A 48 28.98 9.66 -8.16
C SER A 48 29.44 10.89 -7.38
N GLN A 49 28.84 12.06 -7.66
CA GLN A 49 28.98 13.23 -6.79
C GLN A 49 28.02 13.18 -5.58
N GLU A 50 26.99 12.34 -5.66
CA GLU A 50 25.93 12.25 -4.65
C GLU A 50 26.33 11.35 -3.48
N ASN A 51 26.22 11.84 -2.25
CA ASN A 51 26.66 11.11 -1.06
C ASN A 51 25.59 10.13 -0.52
N PHE A 52 25.11 9.22 -1.37
CA PHE A 52 24.21 8.14 -0.95
C PHE A 52 24.50 6.81 -1.66
N LEU A 53 24.20 5.72 -0.97
CA LEU A 53 24.16 4.35 -1.48
C LEU A 53 22.75 4.02 -1.96
N ALA A 54 21.75 4.30 -1.14
CA ALA A 54 20.34 4.08 -1.46
C ALA A 54 19.45 5.10 -0.74
N ILE A 55 18.29 5.36 -1.33
CA ILE A 55 17.19 6.10 -0.72
C ILE A 55 15.98 5.18 -0.67
N LYS A 56 15.37 5.05 0.50
CA LYS A 56 14.08 4.39 0.70
C LYS A 56 13.03 5.46 0.98
N LEU A 57 12.00 5.53 0.15
CA LEU A 57 10.78 6.30 0.41
C LEU A 57 9.65 5.31 0.74
N THR A 58 9.02 5.47 1.90
CA THR A 58 7.83 4.73 2.30
C THR A 58 6.64 5.67 2.24
N LEU A 59 5.55 5.25 1.60
CA LEU A 59 4.26 5.95 1.60
C LEU A 59 3.20 4.95 2.07
N ASP A 60 2.40 5.32 3.07
CA ASP A 60 1.32 4.48 3.58
C ASP A 60 -0.06 5.11 3.39
N SER A 61 -1.09 4.27 3.49
CA SER A 61 -2.49 4.67 3.34
C SER A 61 -2.95 5.69 4.38
N ASN A 62 -2.24 5.87 5.50
CA ASN A 62 -2.52 6.88 6.52
C ASN A 62 -1.96 8.27 6.16
N TYR A 63 -1.54 8.46 4.91
CA TYR A 63 -0.90 9.68 4.42
C TYR A 63 0.38 10.02 5.19
N SER A 64 1.08 9.00 5.69
CA SER A 64 2.37 9.14 6.35
C SER A 64 3.50 8.74 5.40
N PHE A 65 4.60 9.48 5.46
CA PHE A 65 5.81 9.16 4.68
C PHE A 65 7.02 8.97 5.59
N LYS A 66 7.96 8.16 5.11
CA LYS A 66 9.30 8.03 5.68
C LYS A 66 10.35 8.04 4.58
N ILE A 67 11.44 8.77 4.78
CA ILE A 67 12.60 8.78 3.89
C ILE A 67 13.82 8.37 4.70
N ASP A 68 14.46 7.28 4.29
CA ASP A 68 15.77 6.88 4.79
C ASP A 68 16.80 7.04 3.67
N ILE A 69 17.81 7.88 3.89
CA ILE A 69 18.96 8.02 2.97
C ILE A 69 20.17 7.36 3.61
N GLN A 70 20.57 6.22 3.05
CA GLN A 70 21.80 5.56 3.45
C GLN A 70 22.99 6.24 2.75
N LYS A 71 23.87 6.87 3.53
CA LYS A 71 25.09 7.52 3.03
C LYS A 71 26.22 6.53 2.78
N ARG A 72 27.28 6.98 2.11
CA ARG A 72 28.47 6.14 1.82
C ARG A 72 29.24 5.72 3.06
N ASP A 73 29.17 6.50 4.13
CA ASP A 73 29.74 6.16 5.44
C ASP A 73 28.84 5.23 6.26
N TYR A 74 27.77 4.69 5.65
CA TYR A 74 26.75 3.84 6.24
C TYR A 74 25.88 4.50 7.33
N SER A 75 26.03 5.81 7.55
CA SER A 75 25.05 6.55 8.35
C SER A 75 23.72 6.68 7.59
N VAL A 76 22.64 6.87 8.35
CA VAL A 76 21.28 7.02 7.81
C VAL A 76 20.74 8.37 8.24
N ASP A 77 20.36 9.19 7.27
CA ASP A 77 19.48 10.32 7.53
C ASP A 77 18.03 9.86 7.42
N HIS A 78 17.19 10.31 8.35
CA HIS A 78 15.80 9.93 8.45
C HIS A 78 14.89 11.16 8.49
N TRP A 79 13.83 11.13 7.69
CA TRP A 79 12.73 12.10 7.74
C TRP A 79 11.40 11.37 7.73
N GLU A 80 10.45 11.88 8.50
CA GLU A 80 9.08 11.39 8.50
C GLU A 80 8.09 12.54 8.63
N GLY A 81 6.86 12.31 8.20
CA GLY A 81 5.81 13.30 8.31
C GLY A 81 4.55 12.89 7.55
N LEU A 82 3.71 13.87 7.27
CA LEU A 82 2.49 13.68 6.51
C LEU A 82 2.68 14.13 5.06
N TYR A 83 1.98 13.46 4.14
CA TYR A 83 1.93 13.82 2.74
C TYR A 83 0.49 14.03 2.26
N THR A 84 0.34 14.60 1.07
CA THR A 84 -0.89 14.50 0.26
C THR A 84 -0.49 14.31 -1.19
N ALA A 85 -1.41 13.74 -1.97
CA ALA A 85 -1.24 13.55 -3.40
C ALA A 85 -2.51 13.99 -4.15
N SER A 86 -2.31 14.62 -5.31
CA SER A 86 -3.29 14.71 -6.41
C SER A 86 -2.94 13.68 -7.48
N ASP A 87 -3.54 13.74 -8.66
CA ASP A 87 -3.22 12.84 -9.77
C ASP A 87 -1.76 12.94 -10.27
N ASP A 88 -1.13 14.10 -10.09
CA ASP A 88 0.17 14.45 -10.68
C ASP A 88 1.15 15.12 -9.69
N THR A 89 0.71 15.45 -8.48
CA THR A 89 1.50 16.20 -7.51
C THR A 89 1.56 15.48 -6.18
N LEU A 90 2.77 15.25 -5.66
CA LEU A 90 3.02 14.70 -4.33
C LEU A 90 3.65 15.79 -3.46
N ILE A 91 3.04 16.06 -2.31
CA ILE A 91 3.54 17.05 -1.35
C ILE A 91 3.94 16.33 -0.06
N LEU A 92 5.23 16.37 0.28
CA LEU A 92 5.76 15.82 1.52
C LEU A 92 5.95 16.92 2.57
N GLY A 93 5.62 16.64 3.83
CA GLY A 93 5.86 17.56 4.94
C GLY A 93 4.84 18.70 5.01
N LEU A 94 3.55 18.40 4.78
CA LEU A 94 2.44 19.37 4.72
C LEU A 94 2.39 20.40 5.85
N ASN A 95 2.77 20.00 7.06
CA ASN A 95 2.69 20.83 8.26
C ASN A 95 4.06 21.38 8.68
N THR A 96 5.04 21.37 7.78
CA THR A 96 6.39 21.89 8.03
C THR A 96 6.55 23.29 7.43
N SER A 97 7.59 24.01 7.83
CA SER A 97 7.93 25.31 7.26
C SER A 97 8.42 25.23 5.80
N GLU A 98 8.80 24.03 5.35
CA GLU A 98 9.44 23.80 4.04
C GLU A 98 8.86 22.52 3.39
N PRO A 99 7.57 22.51 3.00
CA PRO A 99 6.97 21.38 2.31
C PRO A 99 7.67 21.15 0.96
N GLN A 100 7.91 19.88 0.63
CA GLN A 100 8.55 19.47 -0.63
C GLN A 100 7.48 19.09 -1.63
N ILE A 101 7.50 19.70 -2.82
CA ILE A 101 6.50 19.50 -3.87
C ILE A 101 7.16 18.81 -5.06
N TYR A 102 6.58 17.71 -5.50
CA TYR A 102 7.06 16.89 -6.62
C TYR A 102 5.95 16.74 -7.66
N GLU A 103 6.28 16.97 -8.93
CA GLU A 103 5.54 16.36 -10.04
C GLU A 103 5.84 14.86 -10.00
N TYR A 104 4.80 14.03 -10.08
CA TYR A 104 4.96 12.59 -10.05
C TYR A 104 4.14 11.86 -11.11
N SER A 105 4.61 10.66 -11.43
CA SER A 105 3.82 9.64 -12.09
C SER A 105 4.18 8.28 -11.51
N ALA A 106 3.18 7.42 -11.32
CA ALA A 106 3.38 6.11 -10.73
C ALA A 106 2.62 5.04 -11.51
N ASN A 107 3.16 3.83 -11.51
CA ASN A 107 2.43 2.61 -11.85
C ASN A 107 2.66 1.57 -10.74
N HIS A 108 2.32 0.31 -11.00
CA HIS A 108 2.41 -0.75 -10.00
C HIS A 108 3.84 -1.05 -9.49
N ASN A 109 4.90 -0.67 -10.22
CA ASN A 109 6.29 -0.98 -9.85
C ASN A 109 7.30 0.17 -9.99
N LEU A 110 6.92 1.31 -10.56
CA LEU A 110 7.76 2.48 -10.77
C LEU A 110 7.08 3.74 -10.23
N LEU A 111 7.86 4.56 -9.54
CA LEU A 111 7.47 5.89 -9.08
C LEU A 111 8.50 6.89 -9.61
N ASN A 112 8.05 7.84 -10.43
CA ASN A 112 8.87 8.93 -10.93
C ASN A 112 8.54 10.20 -10.14
N LEU A 113 9.54 10.82 -9.52
CA LEU A 113 9.45 12.11 -8.82
C LEU A 113 10.39 13.11 -9.49
N ASN A 114 9.85 14.13 -10.16
CA ASN A 114 10.63 15.16 -10.87
C ASN A 114 11.72 14.57 -11.81
N GLY A 115 11.48 13.43 -12.45
CA GLY A 115 12.43 12.73 -13.32
C GLY A 115 13.31 11.68 -12.63
N VAL A 116 13.26 11.57 -11.30
CA VAL A 116 13.97 10.55 -10.53
C VAL A 116 13.08 9.32 -10.38
N VAL A 117 13.53 8.17 -10.87
CA VAL A 117 12.74 6.93 -10.89
C VAL A 117 13.15 6.02 -9.72
N PHE A 118 12.17 5.72 -8.87
CA PHE A 118 12.23 4.72 -7.82
C PHE A 118 11.55 3.43 -8.28
N THR A 119 12.04 2.30 -7.77
CA THR A 119 11.44 0.98 -7.98
C THR A 119 10.76 0.49 -6.71
N LYS A 120 9.59 -0.13 -6.84
CA LYS A 120 8.85 -0.68 -5.71
C LYS A 120 9.54 -1.91 -5.14
N ALA A 121 9.54 -2.03 -3.81
CA ALA A 121 10.20 -3.11 -3.10
C ALA A 121 9.53 -4.47 -3.38
N LEU A 122 10.30 -5.40 -3.93
CA LEU A 122 9.81 -6.74 -4.20
C LEU A 122 9.65 -7.53 -2.89
N SER A 123 8.42 -7.77 -2.45
CA SER A 123 8.15 -8.77 -1.41
C SER A 123 8.23 -10.17 -2.04
N ASN A 124 9.46 -10.68 -2.19
CA ASN A 124 9.73 -11.96 -2.85
C ASN A 124 9.06 -13.16 -2.16
N SER A 125 8.69 -13.03 -0.88
CA SER A 125 8.09 -14.14 -0.14
C SER A 125 6.64 -14.42 -0.57
N LEU A 126 5.88 -13.39 -0.96
CA LEU A 126 4.49 -13.56 -1.36
C LEU A 126 4.35 -13.99 -2.84
N ALA A 127 5.30 -13.56 -3.69
CA ALA A 127 5.34 -13.96 -5.09
C ALA A 127 5.42 -15.49 -5.23
N GLY A 128 4.65 -16.03 -6.16
CA GLY A 128 4.54 -17.46 -6.40
C GLY A 128 3.20 -17.87 -7.00
N MET A 129 3.09 -19.17 -7.25
CA MET A 129 1.83 -19.82 -7.62
C MET A 129 1.25 -20.48 -6.38
N TRP A 130 -0.02 -20.24 -6.14
CA TRP A 130 -0.76 -20.67 -4.97
C TRP A 130 -2.03 -21.39 -5.41
N SER A 131 -2.38 -22.46 -4.73
CA SER A 131 -3.52 -23.30 -5.08
C SER A 131 -4.27 -23.74 -3.83
N SER A 132 -5.60 -23.71 -3.87
CA SER A 132 -6.44 -24.00 -2.71
C SER A 132 -6.24 -25.42 -2.20
N ALA A 133 -5.88 -25.51 -0.92
CA ALA A 133 -5.88 -26.75 -0.14
C ALA A 133 -7.14 -26.88 0.70
N LYS A 134 -7.69 -25.75 1.16
CA LYS A 134 -8.94 -25.68 1.91
C LYS A 134 -9.66 -24.38 1.59
N LEU A 135 -10.96 -24.49 1.35
CA LEU A 135 -11.88 -23.36 1.28
C LEU A 135 -12.91 -23.54 2.38
N GLY A 136 -13.34 -22.45 3.01
CA GLY A 136 -14.36 -22.47 4.05
C GLY A 136 -14.98 -21.10 4.28
N GLY A 137 -15.97 -21.05 5.17
CA GLY A 137 -16.75 -19.85 5.47
C GLY A 137 -18.24 -20.09 5.21
N ASP A 138 -19.07 -19.28 5.85
CA ASP A 138 -20.53 -19.45 5.83
C ASP A 138 -21.10 -19.23 4.42
N ASP A 139 -20.47 -18.37 3.62
CA ASP A 139 -20.88 -18.02 2.25
C ASP A 139 -20.33 -18.94 1.15
N LEU A 140 -19.40 -19.86 1.48
CA LEU A 140 -18.84 -20.79 0.49
C LEU A 140 -19.93 -21.70 -0.12
N SER A 141 -20.94 -22.02 0.68
CA SER A 141 -22.11 -22.81 0.28
C SER A 141 -22.89 -22.17 -0.88
N ALA A 142 -22.81 -20.85 -1.02
CA ALA A 142 -23.53 -20.08 -2.03
C ALA A 142 -22.69 -19.77 -3.28
N SER A 143 -21.37 -19.94 -3.22
CA SER A 143 -20.44 -19.48 -4.26
C SER A 143 -20.01 -20.54 -5.28
N GLU A 144 -20.42 -21.82 -5.12
CA GLU A 144 -20.06 -22.96 -5.98
C GLU A 144 -18.54 -23.08 -6.27
N VAL A 145 -17.69 -22.53 -5.40
CA VAL A 145 -16.23 -22.52 -5.62
C VAL A 145 -15.63 -23.84 -5.18
N HIS A 146 -15.08 -24.59 -6.13
CA HIS A 146 -14.39 -25.85 -5.84
C HIS A 146 -12.87 -25.66 -5.72
N GLN A 147 -12.29 -24.85 -6.60
CA GLN A 147 -10.84 -24.65 -6.69
C GLN A 147 -10.52 -23.17 -6.90
N LEU A 148 -9.49 -22.70 -6.21
CA LEU A 148 -8.96 -21.35 -6.31
C LEU A 148 -7.46 -21.41 -6.56
N ASP A 149 -7.00 -20.78 -7.65
CA ASP A 149 -5.59 -20.59 -7.94
C ASP A 149 -5.26 -19.11 -8.00
N LEU A 150 -4.14 -18.74 -7.37
CA LEU A 150 -3.63 -17.38 -7.31
C LEU A 150 -2.17 -17.36 -7.74
N ILE A 151 -1.87 -16.58 -8.76
CA ILE A 151 -0.49 -16.30 -9.18
C ILE A 151 -0.19 -14.86 -8.81
N LEU A 152 0.85 -14.66 -8.01
CA LEU A 152 1.39 -13.35 -7.65
C LEU A 152 2.79 -13.25 -8.24
N GLN A 153 2.98 -12.36 -9.21
CA GLN A 153 4.27 -12.16 -9.84
C GLN A 153 5.10 -11.11 -9.08
N PRO A 154 6.44 -11.21 -9.08
CA PRO A 154 7.29 -10.23 -8.42
C PRO A 154 7.05 -8.79 -8.89
N ASP A 155 6.64 -8.60 -10.15
CA ASP A 155 6.31 -7.30 -10.72
C ASP A 155 4.90 -6.80 -10.36
N PHE A 156 4.29 -7.30 -9.28
CA PHE A 156 2.99 -6.86 -8.77
C PHE A 156 1.81 -7.17 -9.69
N VAL A 157 1.98 -8.04 -10.68
CA VAL A 157 0.87 -8.54 -11.51
C VAL A 157 0.29 -9.80 -10.89
N PHE A 158 -1.04 -9.92 -10.89
CA PHE A 158 -1.69 -11.15 -10.45
C PHE A 158 -2.57 -11.80 -11.52
N MET A 159 -2.80 -13.09 -11.32
CA MET A 159 -3.90 -13.83 -11.95
C MET A 159 -4.63 -14.62 -10.88
N PHE A 160 -5.94 -14.49 -10.83
CA PHE A 160 -6.82 -15.19 -9.90
C PHE A 160 -7.80 -16.01 -10.72
N ARG A 161 -7.85 -17.32 -10.48
CA ARG A 161 -8.75 -18.25 -11.15
C ARG A 161 -9.60 -18.99 -10.14
N VAL A 162 -10.89 -19.01 -10.39
CA VAL A 162 -11.88 -19.76 -9.64
C VAL A 162 -12.55 -20.74 -10.59
N SER A 163 -12.71 -21.99 -10.17
CA SER A 163 -13.48 -22.97 -10.93
C SER A 163 -14.50 -23.71 -10.07
N ASN A 164 -15.65 -24.04 -10.66
CA ASN A 164 -16.71 -24.83 -10.03
C ASN A 164 -16.69 -26.30 -10.49
N ASP A 165 -17.58 -27.12 -9.93
CA ASP A 165 -17.70 -28.56 -10.22
C ASP A 165 -18.10 -28.86 -11.67
N ASP A 166 -18.79 -27.92 -12.33
CA ASP A 166 -19.20 -28.03 -13.73
C ASP A 166 -18.07 -27.67 -14.72
N GLY A 167 -16.90 -27.28 -14.21
CA GLY A 167 -15.75 -26.87 -15.01
C GLY A 167 -15.85 -25.46 -15.59
N ALA A 168 -16.80 -24.64 -15.12
CA ALA A 168 -16.83 -23.22 -15.43
C ALA A 168 -15.69 -22.52 -14.69
N GLU A 169 -15.00 -21.61 -15.37
CA GLU A 169 -13.89 -20.84 -14.82
C GLU A 169 -14.17 -19.34 -14.88
N ALA A 170 -13.85 -18.63 -13.80
CA ALA A 170 -13.73 -17.18 -13.78
C ALA A 170 -12.25 -16.80 -13.57
N ILE A 171 -11.74 -15.92 -14.42
CA ILE A 171 -10.33 -15.49 -14.38
C ILE A 171 -10.28 -13.97 -14.27
N HIS A 172 -9.63 -13.48 -13.22
CA HIS A 172 -9.30 -12.06 -13.03
C HIS A 172 -7.80 -11.86 -13.19
N ARG A 173 -7.42 -10.73 -13.78
CA ARG A 173 -6.03 -10.31 -13.96
C ARG A 173 -5.93 -8.83 -13.68
N GLY A 174 -4.81 -8.44 -13.10
CA GLY A 174 -4.59 -7.05 -12.75
C GLY A 174 -3.30 -6.90 -11.96
N VAL A 175 -3.30 -5.93 -11.06
CA VAL A 175 -2.14 -5.60 -10.23
C VAL A 175 -2.51 -5.70 -8.76
N TYR A 176 -1.54 -6.00 -7.91
CA TYR A 176 -1.76 -6.11 -6.49
C TYR A 176 -0.79 -5.21 -5.71
N TYR A 177 -1.23 -4.81 -4.52
CA TYR A 177 -0.36 -4.16 -3.54
C TYR A 177 -0.68 -4.68 -2.15
N THR A 178 0.24 -4.44 -1.21
CA THR A 178 0.11 -4.91 0.16
C THR A 178 0.45 -3.79 1.13
N GLU A 179 -0.27 -3.73 2.24
CA GLU A 179 0.09 -2.89 3.37
C GLU A 179 -0.23 -3.65 4.67
N GLY A 180 0.79 -3.85 5.51
CA GLY A 180 0.64 -4.68 6.71
C GLY A 180 0.20 -6.11 6.36
N GLU A 181 -0.98 -6.50 6.86
CA GLU A 181 -1.61 -7.80 6.57
C GLU A 181 -2.63 -7.75 5.43
N HIS A 182 -2.78 -6.62 4.75
CA HIS A 182 -3.78 -6.44 3.71
C HIS A 182 -3.15 -6.70 2.33
N LEU A 183 -3.87 -7.43 1.50
CA LEU A 183 -3.59 -7.67 0.09
C LEU A 183 -4.79 -7.13 -0.72
N VAL A 184 -4.51 -6.20 -1.61
CA VAL A 184 -5.53 -5.63 -2.50
C VAL A 184 -5.25 -6.06 -3.93
N LEU A 185 -6.26 -6.59 -4.60
CA LEU A 185 -6.24 -7.01 -6.00
C LEU A 185 -7.05 -6.00 -6.83
N LEU A 186 -6.37 -5.22 -7.68
CA LEU A 186 -6.99 -4.23 -8.57
C LEU A 186 -7.09 -4.79 -9.99
N TYR A 187 -8.28 -4.82 -10.58
CA TYR A 187 -8.53 -5.29 -11.94
C TYR A 187 -9.56 -4.40 -12.67
N GLU A 188 -9.72 -4.58 -13.99
CA GLU A 188 -10.46 -3.65 -14.85
C GLU A 188 -11.88 -3.29 -14.37
N ASN A 189 -12.56 -4.21 -13.70
CA ASN A 189 -13.96 -4.06 -13.30
C ASN A 189 -14.16 -4.09 -11.78
N GLY A 190 -13.11 -3.85 -10.99
CA GLY A 190 -13.25 -3.76 -9.54
C GLY A 190 -11.97 -4.01 -8.79
N GLU A 191 -12.13 -4.04 -7.48
CA GLU A 191 -11.07 -4.34 -6.54
C GLU A 191 -11.54 -5.35 -5.51
N HIS A 192 -10.58 -6.05 -4.92
CA HIS A 192 -10.85 -6.98 -3.84
C HIS A 192 -9.77 -6.85 -2.78
N GLU A 193 -10.19 -6.53 -1.56
CA GLU A 193 -9.33 -6.50 -0.38
C GLU A 193 -9.49 -7.79 0.43
N THR A 194 -8.36 -8.36 0.87
CA THR A 194 -8.32 -9.51 1.76
C THR A 194 -7.20 -9.35 2.77
N LYS A 195 -7.37 -9.90 3.97
CA LYS A 195 -6.28 -10.07 4.91
C LYS A 195 -5.52 -11.36 4.59
N TYR A 196 -4.20 -11.31 4.66
CA TYR A 196 -3.37 -12.47 4.40
C TYR A 196 -2.39 -12.76 5.54
N THR A 197 -2.16 -14.06 5.77
CA THR A 197 -1.03 -14.53 6.56
C THR A 197 -0.18 -15.49 5.74
N LEU A 198 1.13 -15.32 5.80
CA LEU A 198 2.10 -16.10 5.04
C LEU A 198 3.00 -16.91 5.98
N ASN A 199 2.94 -18.23 5.88
CA ASN A 199 3.84 -19.15 6.57
C ASN A 199 4.55 -20.04 5.54
N SER A 200 5.67 -19.55 5.02
CA SER A 200 6.51 -20.19 3.99
C SER A 200 5.72 -20.59 2.74
N ASP A 201 5.22 -21.82 2.71
CA ASP A 201 4.50 -22.44 1.59
C ASP A 201 2.99 -22.51 1.82
N THR A 202 2.49 -21.84 2.85
CA THR A 202 1.06 -21.71 3.15
C THR A 202 0.66 -20.24 3.19
N LEU A 203 -0.28 -19.86 2.34
CA LEU A 203 -0.89 -18.54 2.29
C LEU A 203 -2.35 -18.68 2.73
N THR A 204 -2.75 -17.99 3.80
CA THR A 204 -4.15 -17.92 4.21
C THR A 204 -4.70 -16.56 3.79
N LEU A 205 -5.83 -16.57 3.10
CA LEU A 205 -6.61 -15.38 2.73
C LEU A 205 -7.90 -15.38 3.54
N GLU A 206 -8.20 -14.26 4.18
CA GLU A 206 -9.41 -14.03 4.97
C GLU A 206 -10.18 -12.87 4.33
N MET A 207 -11.43 -13.12 3.92
CA MET A 207 -12.33 -12.09 3.42
C MET A 207 -13.12 -11.46 4.58
N GLU A 208 -13.78 -10.33 4.30
CA GLU A 208 -14.49 -9.54 5.31
C GLU A 208 -15.34 -10.39 6.27
N GLN A 209 -15.15 -10.13 7.56
CA GLN A 209 -15.94 -10.70 8.68
C GLN A 209 -15.96 -12.24 8.74
N GLY A 210 -14.99 -12.92 8.12
CA GLY A 210 -14.91 -14.39 8.14
C GLY A 210 -15.94 -15.09 7.25
N ALA A 211 -16.61 -14.34 6.37
CA ALA A 211 -17.59 -14.88 5.42
C ALA A 211 -16.98 -15.95 4.51
N MET A 212 -15.70 -15.78 4.15
CA MET A 212 -14.91 -16.75 3.40
C MET A 212 -13.44 -16.72 3.82
N TYR A 213 -12.81 -17.89 3.87
CA TYR A 213 -11.36 -18.01 3.97
C TYR A 213 -10.83 -19.09 3.03
N ALA A 214 -9.61 -18.88 2.54
CA ALA A 214 -8.91 -19.81 1.68
C ALA A 214 -7.51 -20.10 2.26
N VAL A 215 -7.18 -21.37 2.41
CA VAL A 215 -5.81 -21.82 2.71
C VAL A 215 -5.22 -22.35 1.42
N LEU A 216 -4.17 -21.69 0.94
CA LEU A 216 -3.48 -22.00 -0.31
C LEU A 216 -2.10 -22.58 -0.03
N ASN A 217 -1.71 -23.60 -0.78
CA ASN A 217 -0.36 -24.13 -0.78
C ASN A 217 0.43 -23.59 -1.97
N ARG A 218 1.71 -23.29 -1.74
CA ARG A 218 2.64 -22.91 -2.81
C ARG A 218 2.88 -24.09 -3.74
N ILE A 219 2.73 -23.85 -5.03
CA ILE A 219 3.08 -24.80 -6.09
C ILE A 219 4.57 -24.65 -6.41
N ARG A 220 5.28 -25.78 -6.45
CA ARG A 220 6.71 -25.88 -6.76
C ARG A 220 6.94 -26.35 -8.18
#